data_AF-A0A968D5J9-F1
#
_entry.id   AF-A0A968D5J9-F1
#
_cell.length_a   1.000
_cell.length_b   1.000
_cell.length_c   1.000
_cell.angle_alpha   90.00
_cell.angle_beta   90.00
_cell.angle_gamma   90.00
#
_symmetry.space_group_name_H-M   'P 1'
#
loop_
_entity.id
_entity.type
_entity.pdbx_description
1 polymer ?
#
loop_
_entity_poly.entity_id
_entity_poly.type
_entity_poly.pdbx_seq_one_letter_code
_entity_poly.pdbx_strand_id
1 'polypeptide(L)'
;EDVSAQELDWFFEQAFRTTAVLDYSVTSVTARKIKPGKGFDFTLASSEEDTTMTDGEVETPEAESMTSTDTETDSVQVEEPTMYYSRVKVRRLGDFKFPVEIEFVFENGDTLRKNWDGQDYWKKFQFRRPNKLVYATVDPDAKIPLDVNFTNNSRTVEKQTLGVNKLSARWMFWMQFLLEQPDVLNVVPTVSEIF
;
A
#
# COMPACT_ATOMS: atom_id res chain seq x y z
N GLU A 1 30.00 -4.74 -26.31
CA GLU A 1 28.68 -4.89 -25.68
C GLU A 1 28.80 -4.20 -24.32
N ASP A 2 28.79 -2.87 -24.34
CA ASP A 2 28.99 -2.03 -23.16
C ASP A 2 27.62 -1.52 -22.72
N VAL A 3 26.99 -2.24 -21.80
CA VAL A 3 25.68 -1.87 -21.23
C VAL A 3 25.85 -1.61 -19.73
N SER A 4 26.76 -0.72 -19.34
CA SER A 4 26.90 -0.30 -17.94
C SER A 4 27.67 1.00 -17.73
N ALA A 5 27.64 1.94 -18.69
CA ALA A 5 28.30 3.24 -18.55
C ALA A 5 27.55 4.24 -17.63
N GLN A 6 26.61 3.76 -16.82
CA GLN A 6 26.17 4.50 -15.63
C GLN A 6 26.95 3.96 -14.45
N GLU A 7 27.71 4.83 -13.79
CA GLU A 7 28.52 4.49 -12.62
C GLU A 7 27.62 3.90 -11.52
N LEU A 8 27.75 2.59 -11.29
CA LEU A 8 27.07 1.86 -10.21
C LEU A 8 27.77 2.05 -8.85
N ASP A 9 28.68 3.02 -8.75
CA ASP A 9 29.46 3.28 -7.55
C ASP A 9 28.54 3.60 -6.37
N TRP A 10 27.45 4.36 -6.60
CA TRP A 10 26.43 4.65 -5.59
C TRP A 10 25.82 3.38 -4.96
N PHE A 11 25.71 2.29 -5.73
CA PHE A 11 25.15 1.01 -5.28
C PHE A 11 26.20 0.24 -4.49
N PHE A 12 27.40 0.08 -5.05
CA PHE A 12 28.46 -0.73 -4.45
C PHE A 12 29.04 -0.10 -3.17
N GLU A 13 29.07 1.22 -3.08
CA GLU A 13 29.43 1.92 -1.85
C GLU A 13 28.49 1.54 -0.71
N GLN A 14 27.17 1.58 -0.93
CA GLN A 14 26.21 1.18 0.09
C GLN A 14 26.30 -0.33 0.37
N ALA A 15 26.36 -1.16 -0.66
CA ALA A 15 26.31 -2.63 -0.53
C ALA A 15 27.53 -3.23 0.18
N PHE A 16 28.72 -2.65 0.00
CA PHE A 16 29.97 -3.22 0.54
C PHE A 16 30.65 -2.36 1.60
N ARG A 17 30.33 -1.07 1.69
CA ARG A 17 30.97 -0.16 2.67
C ARG A 17 30.05 0.24 3.81
N THR A 18 28.80 -0.21 3.80
CA THR A 18 27.82 0.12 4.85
C THR A 18 27.08 -1.14 5.30
N THR A 19 26.35 -1.01 6.41
CA THR A 19 25.41 -2.04 6.90
C THR A 19 23.97 -1.75 6.47
N ALA A 20 23.78 -0.93 5.43
CA ALA A 20 22.47 -0.53 4.96
C ALA A 20 21.69 -1.73 4.40
N VAL A 21 20.42 -1.82 4.77
CA VAL A 21 19.52 -2.90 4.38
C VAL A 21 18.50 -2.37 3.38
N LEU A 22 18.15 -3.18 2.39
CA LEU A 22 17.09 -2.89 1.42
C LEU A 22 15.76 -3.47 1.94
N ASP A 23 14.80 -2.60 2.23
CA ASP A 23 13.46 -2.98 2.70
C ASP A 23 12.47 -1.88 2.29
N TYR A 24 11.55 -2.21 1.38
CA TYR A 24 10.51 -1.30 0.89
C TYR A 24 9.11 -1.84 1.17
N SER A 25 8.27 -1.01 1.80
CA SER A 25 6.92 -1.41 2.19
C SER A 25 5.82 -0.50 1.64
N VAL A 26 4.65 -1.10 1.40
CA VAL A 26 3.40 -0.35 1.19
C VAL A 26 2.72 -0.15 2.55
N THR A 27 2.96 1.01 3.16
CA THR A 27 2.46 1.31 4.52
C THR A 27 0.97 1.62 4.56
N SER A 28 0.38 2.17 3.51
CA SER A 28 -1.05 2.50 3.50
C SER A 28 -1.60 2.53 2.09
N VAL A 29 -2.78 1.94 1.90
CA VAL A 29 -3.56 2.02 0.66
C VAL A 29 -4.99 2.34 1.06
N THR A 30 -5.53 3.42 0.52
CA THR A 30 -6.90 3.87 0.81
C THR A 30 -7.57 4.30 -0.49
N ALA A 31 -8.87 4.05 -0.59
CA ALA A 31 -9.69 4.52 -1.68
C ALA A 31 -11.05 4.96 -1.12
N ARG A 32 -11.44 6.21 -1.38
CA ARG A 32 -12.73 6.77 -0.96
C ARG A 32 -13.51 7.25 -2.18
N LYS A 33 -14.81 6.97 -2.20
CA LYS A 33 -15.73 7.53 -3.20
C LYS A 33 -15.88 9.03 -2.96
N ILE A 34 -15.66 9.82 -4.00
CA ILE A 34 -15.92 11.26 -4.02
C ILE A 34 -17.42 11.41 -4.26
N LYS A 35 -18.12 12.02 -3.30
CA LYS A 35 -19.51 12.42 -3.51
C LYS A 35 -19.50 13.70 -4.33
N PRO A 36 -20.24 13.81 -5.44
CA PRO A 36 -20.44 15.10 -6.09
C PRO A 36 -21.13 16.02 -5.09
N GLY A 37 -20.47 17.11 -4.72
CA GLY A 37 -20.94 18.02 -3.70
C GLY A 37 -20.53 19.45 -4.02
N LYS A 38 -21.48 20.38 -3.89
CA LYS A 38 -21.32 21.84 -4.02
C LYS A 38 -20.42 22.42 -2.90
N GLY A 39 -19.17 21.99 -2.77
CA GLY A 39 -18.24 22.46 -1.73
C GLY A 39 -16.77 22.27 -2.09
N PHE A 40 -15.89 23.02 -1.42
CA PHE A 40 -14.44 23.00 -1.65
C PHE A 40 -13.76 21.98 -0.71
N ASP A 41 -13.18 20.90 -1.26
CA ASP A 41 -12.43 19.91 -0.48
C ASP A 41 -10.92 20.21 -0.57
N PHE A 42 -10.34 20.74 0.51
CA PHE A 42 -8.91 21.07 0.60
C PHE A 42 -8.00 19.84 0.45
N THR A 43 -8.51 18.62 0.67
CA THR A 43 -7.75 17.39 0.46
C THR A 43 -7.73 16.94 -1.01
N LEU A 44 -8.56 17.54 -1.86
CA LEU A 44 -8.67 17.30 -3.31
C LEU A 44 -8.07 18.44 -4.15
N ALA A 45 -7.84 19.62 -3.57
CA ALA A 45 -7.29 20.79 -4.26
C ALA A 45 -5.84 20.62 -4.75
N SER A 46 -5.19 19.49 -4.44
CA SER A 46 -3.91 19.10 -5.04
C SER A 46 -4.12 18.24 -6.29
N SER A 47 -4.80 18.78 -7.31
CA SER A 47 -4.84 18.14 -8.63
C SER A 47 -3.75 18.72 -9.53
N GLU A 48 -2.72 17.89 -9.72
CA GLU A 48 -1.93 17.73 -10.95
C GLU A 48 -0.97 18.86 -11.33
N GLU A 49 0.16 18.89 -10.63
CA GLU A 49 1.46 18.88 -11.32
C GLU A 49 2.44 18.07 -10.48
N ASP A 50 3.33 17.38 -11.18
CA ASP A 50 4.52 16.71 -10.68
C ASP A 50 5.21 17.55 -9.58
N THR A 51 4.93 17.24 -8.32
CA THR A 51 5.53 17.95 -7.19
C THR A 51 6.00 16.94 -6.15
N THR A 52 7.29 16.65 -6.22
CA THR A 52 8.13 16.39 -5.05
C THR A 52 7.90 17.50 -4.03
N MET A 53 7.04 17.24 -3.04
CA MET A 53 6.80 18.18 -1.95
C MET A 53 7.65 17.76 -0.74
N THR A 54 8.79 18.44 -0.58
CA THR A 54 9.52 18.59 0.69
C THR A 54 8.77 19.59 1.57
N ASP A 55 8.61 19.26 2.87
CA ASP A 55 7.85 20.02 3.85
C ASP A 55 8.35 21.47 4.01
N GLY A 56 7.44 22.44 3.89
CA GLY A 56 7.68 23.85 4.22
C GLY A 56 6.38 24.62 4.42
N GLU A 57 6.18 25.10 5.65
CA GLU A 57 5.30 26.17 6.19
C GLU A 57 3.97 26.54 5.50
N VAL A 58 2.89 26.53 6.29
CA VAL A 58 1.54 27.02 5.93
C VAL A 58 1.39 28.47 6.39
N GLU A 59 1.12 29.38 5.45
CA GLU A 59 0.50 30.69 5.75
C GLU A 59 -0.90 30.76 5.14
N THR A 60 -1.87 31.05 6.00
CA THR A 60 -3.30 31.26 5.70
C THR A 60 -3.52 32.67 5.13
N PRO A 61 -4.50 32.85 4.22
CA PRO A 61 -5.34 34.03 4.34
C PRO A 61 -6.84 33.74 4.32
N GLU A 62 -7.55 34.64 4.99
CA GLU A 62 -8.98 34.71 5.30
C GLU A 62 -9.92 35.02 4.11
N ALA A 63 -11.20 34.66 4.32
CA ALA A 63 -12.46 35.26 3.84
C ALA A 63 -12.71 35.29 2.31
N GLU A 64 -13.90 35.07 1.76
CA GLU A 64 -15.19 35.67 2.12
C GLU A 64 -16.38 34.77 1.75
N SER A 65 -17.48 34.98 2.48
CA SER A 65 -18.82 34.43 2.29
C SER A 65 -19.59 35.22 1.22
N MET A 66 -20.31 34.55 0.31
CA MET A 66 -21.50 35.13 -0.32
C MET A 66 -22.50 34.07 -0.79
N THR A 67 -23.61 34.02 -0.06
CA THR A 67 -25.00 33.66 -0.41
C THR A 67 -25.41 34.27 -1.77
N SER A 68 -26.31 33.78 -2.64
CA SER A 68 -27.47 32.89 -2.64
C SER A 68 -27.76 32.44 -4.10
N THR A 69 -28.63 31.45 -4.30
CA THR A 69 -29.94 31.61 -5.00
C THR A 69 -30.39 30.27 -5.58
N ASP A 70 -31.61 29.89 -5.19
CA ASP A 70 -32.36 28.74 -5.66
C ASP A 70 -32.72 28.87 -7.14
N THR A 71 -32.51 27.80 -7.91
CA THR A 71 -33.26 27.56 -9.14
C THR A 71 -33.42 26.05 -9.26
N GLU A 72 -34.64 25.60 -8.96
CA GLU A 72 -35.13 24.29 -9.36
C GLU A 72 -35.06 24.20 -10.89
N THR A 73 -34.29 23.25 -11.40
CA THR A 73 -34.34 22.84 -12.79
C THR A 73 -34.36 21.32 -12.80
N ASP A 74 -35.48 20.82 -13.30
CA ASP A 74 -35.83 19.44 -13.55
C ASP A 74 -34.67 18.68 -14.22
N SER A 75 -33.89 17.97 -13.41
CA SER A 75 -32.70 17.25 -13.86
C SER A 75 -33.07 15.81 -14.17
N VAL A 76 -33.11 15.49 -15.47
CA VAL A 76 -32.87 14.13 -15.97
C VAL A 76 -31.70 13.54 -15.18
N GLN A 77 -31.92 12.42 -14.49
CA GLN A 77 -30.88 11.75 -13.70
C GLN A 77 -29.82 11.16 -14.64
N VAL A 78 -28.88 11.98 -15.07
CA VAL A 78 -27.58 11.51 -15.55
C VAL A 78 -26.83 11.11 -14.29
N GLU A 79 -26.67 9.80 -14.05
CA GLU A 79 -25.79 9.36 -12.97
C GLU A 79 -24.38 9.88 -13.27
N GLU A 80 -23.94 10.88 -12.49
CA GLU A 80 -22.58 11.38 -12.63
C GLU A 80 -21.60 10.23 -12.36
N PRO A 81 -20.54 10.08 -13.19
CA PRO A 81 -19.60 9.00 -13.02
C PRO A 81 -18.98 9.09 -11.63
N THR A 82 -19.15 8.02 -10.86
CA THR A 82 -18.67 7.97 -9.48
C THR A 82 -17.15 7.99 -9.49
N MET A 83 -16.54 9.07 -9.00
CA MET A 83 -15.09 9.18 -8.90
C MET A 83 -14.61 8.64 -7.57
N TYR A 84 -13.42 8.05 -7.57
CA TYR A 84 -12.70 7.62 -6.39
C TYR A 84 -11.42 8.44 -6.24
N TYR A 85 -11.13 8.80 -5.00
CA TYR A 85 -9.85 9.35 -4.60
C TYR A 85 -9.07 8.27 -3.87
N SER A 86 -7.93 7.89 -4.43
CA SER A 86 -7.05 6.86 -3.89
C SER A 86 -5.74 7.47 -3.42
N ARG A 87 -5.26 6.99 -2.28
CA ARG A 87 -3.99 7.40 -1.69
C ARG A 87 -3.17 6.18 -1.29
N VAL A 88 -1.92 6.16 -1.74
CA VAL A 88 -0.94 5.14 -1.38
C VAL A 88 0.26 5.79 -0.73
N LYS A 89 0.72 5.24 0.39
CA LYS A 89 1.97 5.62 1.04
C LYS A 89 2.93 4.45 0.95
N VAL A 90 4.07 4.69 0.31
CA VAL A 90 5.18 3.76 0.21
C VAL A 90 6.31 4.29 1.08
N ARG A 91 7.00 3.39 1.80
CA ARG A 91 8.06 3.74 2.73
C ARG A 91 9.27 2.83 2.53
N ARG A 92 10.44 3.45 2.48
CA ARG A 92 11.73 2.79 2.58
C ARG A 92 12.04 2.60 4.07
N LEU A 93 12.00 1.35 4.53
CA LEU A 93 12.21 0.98 5.93
C LEU A 93 13.68 0.78 6.26
N GLY A 94 14.46 0.31 5.30
CA GLY A 94 15.91 0.18 5.43
C GLY A 94 16.68 1.40 4.92
N ASP A 95 17.96 1.52 5.26
CA ASP A 95 18.76 2.68 4.89
C ASP A 95 19.35 2.61 3.47
N PHE A 96 19.18 1.48 2.77
CA PHE A 96 19.69 1.30 1.41
C PHE A 96 18.80 2.03 0.40
N LYS A 97 19.34 3.05 -0.27
CA LYS A 97 18.64 3.83 -1.30
C LYS A 97 18.70 3.10 -2.63
N PHE A 98 17.56 2.79 -3.23
CA PHE A 98 17.47 2.02 -4.46
C PHE A 98 16.22 2.42 -5.28
N PRO A 99 16.34 2.67 -6.59
CA PRO A 99 15.17 2.95 -7.42
C PRO A 99 14.25 1.73 -7.55
N VAL A 100 12.96 1.90 -7.28
CA VAL A 100 11.95 0.83 -7.33
C VAL A 100 10.79 1.20 -8.25
N GLU A 101 10.18 0.17 -8.83
CA GLU A 101 8.92 0.27 -9.57
C GLU A 101 7.75 -0.04 -8.64
N ILE A 102 6.66 0.70 -8.77
CA ILE A 102 5.46 0.53 -7.95
C ILE A 102 4.26 0.39 -8.87
N GLU A 103 3.53 -0.71 -8.72
CA GLU A 103 2.31 -1.00 -9.45
C GLU A 103 1.08 -0.69 -8.61
N PHE A 104 0.06 -0.12 -9.27
CA PHE A 104 -1.24 0.20 -8.72
C PHE A 104 -2.31 -0.48 -9.59
N VAL A 105 -3.16 -1.30 -8.99
CA VAL A 105 -4.18 -2.07 -9.71
C VAL A 105 -5.57 -1.63 -9.30
N PHE A 106 -6.41 -1.32 -10.28
CA PHE A 106 -7.76 -0.82 -10.11
C PHE A 106 -8.81 -1.92 -10.36
N GLU A 107 -10.04 -1.68 -9.91
CA GLU A 107 -11.13 -2.66 -9.90
C GLU A 107 -11.52 -3.17 -11.29
N ASN A 108 -11.35 -2.34 -12.32
CA ASN A 108 -11.60 -2.73 -13.71
C ASN A 108 -10.44 -3.52 -14.35
N GLY A 109 -9.38 -3.82 -13.60
CA GLY A 109 -8.18 -4.50 -14.08
C GLY A 109 -7.13 -3.55 -14.66
N ASP A 110 -7.38 -2.23 -14.71
CA ASP A 110 -6.35 -1.27 -15.12
C ASP A 110 -5.15 -1.35 -14.17
N THR A 111 -3.95 -1.31 -14.75
CA THR A 111 -2.69 -1.24 -14.00
C THR A 111 -1.97 0.06 -14.34
N LEU A 112 -1.37 0.67 -13.32
CA LEU A 112 -0.52 1.84 -13.46
C LEU A 112 0.81 1.55 -12.77
N ARG A 113 1.92 1.71 -13.49
CA ARG A 113 3.26 1.58 -12.92
C ARG A 113 3.92 2.95 -12.80
N LYS A 114 4.59 3.21 -11.68
CA LYS A 114 5.38 4.42 -11.45
C LYS A 114 6.73 4.06 -10.83
N ASN A 115 7.76 4.79 -11.23
CA ASN A 115 9.09 4.65 -10.64
C ASN A 115 9.25 5.61 -9.46
N TRP A 116 10.00 5.16 -8.47
CA TRP A 116 10.45 5.98 -7.35
C TRP A 116 11.95 5.75 -7.15
N ASP A 117 12.71 6.83 -7.03
CA ASP A 117 14.16 6.80 -6.82
C ASP A 117 14.60 6.26 -5.46
N GLY A 118 13.68 6.14 -4.49
CA GLY A 118 13.95 5.65 -3.14
C GLY A 118 14.86 6.57 -2.31
N GLN A 119 15.06 7.82 -2.72
CA GLN A 119 15.96 8.74 -1.99
C GLN A 119 15.36 9.14 -0.64
N ASP A 120 14.11 9.59 -0.67
CA ASP A 120 13.33 9.90 0.53
C ASP A 120 12.95 8.63 1.31
N TYR A 121 12.63 8.80 2.59
CA TYR A 121 12.13 7.69 3.40
C TYR A 121 10.70 7.27 3.03
N TRP A 122 9.91 8.15 2.43
CA TRP A 122 8.55 7.85 2.05
C TRP A 122 8.12 8.63 0.81
N LYS A 123 7.18 8.06 0.05
CA LYS A 123 6.52 8.74 -1.06
C LYS A 123 5.01 8.47 -1.01
N LYS A 124 4.24 9.51 -1.31
CA LYS A 124 2.77 9.46 -1.34
C LYS A 124 2.29 9.61 -2.78
N PHE A 125 1.48 8.66 -3.22
CA PHE A 125 0.81 8.68 -4.50
C PHE A 125 -0.67 8.95 -4.32
N GLN A 126 -1.23 9.79 -5.17
CA GLN A 126 -2.61 10.24 -5.12
C GLN A 126 -3.22 10.10 -6.51
N PHE A 127 -4.42 9.55 -6.59
CA PHE A 127 -5.10 9.31 -7.86
C PHE A 127 -6.57 9.70 -7.75
N ARG A 128 -7.09 10.32 -8.81
CA ARG A 128 -8.52 10.57 -9.00
C ARG A 128 -8.97 9.80 -10.23
N ARG A 129 -9.73 8.72 -10.05
CA ARG A 129 -10.15 7.82 -11.14
C ARG A 129 -11.58 7.31 -10.91
N PRO A 130 -12.33 6.96 -11.97
CA PRO A 130 -13.66 6.37 -11.83
C PRO A 130 -13.62 4.96 -11.22
N ASN A 131 -12.49 4.27 -11.34
CA ASN A 131 -12.28 2.92 -10.79
C ASN A 131 -11.59 2.99 -9.44
N LYS A 132 -12.09 2.23 -8.47
CA LYS A 132 -11.50 2.13 -7.13
C LYS A 132 -10.16 1.40 -7.21
N LEU A 133 -9.15 1.89 -6.49
CA LEU A 133 -7.90 1.18 -6.30
C LEU A 133 -8.13 -0.08 -5.45
N VAL A 134 -7.59 -1.23 -5.87
CA VAL A 134 -7.74 -2.51 -5.17
C VAL A 134 -6.50 -2.81 -4.33
N TYR A 135 -5.32 -2.73 -4.93
CA TYR A 135 -4.04 -2.97 -4.26
C TYR A 135 -2.89 -2.20 -4.91
N ALA A 136 -1.79 -2.11 -4.19
CA ALA A 136 -0.53 -1.59 -4.68
C ALA A 136 0.61 -2.52 -4.28
N THR A 137 1.62 -2.62 -5.13
CA THR A 137 2.77 -3.52 -4.97
C THR A 137 4.05 -2.80 -5.35
N VAL A 138 5.04 -2.81 -4.48
CA VAL A 138 6.43 -2.44 -4.77
C VAL A 138 7.12 -3.65 -5.41
N ASP A 139 7.87 -3.39 -6.48
CA ASP A 139 8.57 -4.40 -7.26
C ASP A 139 7.67 -5.57 -7.68
N PRO A 140 6.64 -5.30 -8.52
CA PRO A 140 5.64 -6.31 -8.91
C PRO A 140 6.26 -7.52 -9.62
N ASP A 141 7.38 -7.32 -10.31
CA ASP A 141 8.08 -8.34 -11.08
C ASP A 141 9.17 -9.06 -10.26
N ALA A 142 9.31 -8.74 -8.96
CA ALA A 142 10.32 -9.28 -8.05
C ALA A 142 11.77 -9.17 -8.60
N LYS A 143 12.10 -8.03 -9.22
CA LYS A 143 13.42 -7.73 -9.79
C LYS A 143 14.49 -7.52 -8.71
N ILE A 144 14.08 -7.25 -7.47
CA ILE A 144 14.95 -6.89 -6.34
C ILE A 144 14.96 -8.02 -5.31
N PRO A 145 15.77 -9.08 -5.53
CA PRO A 145 15.84 -10.22 -4.61
C PRO A 145 16.50 -9.88 -3.26
N LEU A 146 17.09 -8.69 -3.13
CA LEU A 146 17.78 -8.23 -1.93
C LEU A 146 16.85 -7.62 -0.88
N ASP A 147 15.56 -7.45 -1.20
CA ASP A 147 14.58 -6.98 -0.22
C ASP A 147 14.46 -7.99 0.93
N VAL A 148 14.55 -7.52 2.17
CA VAL A 148 14.49 -8.38 3.35
C VAL A 148 13.08 -8.90 3.61
N ASN A 149 12.04 -8.19 3.21
CA ASN A 149 10.67 -8.55 3.56
C ASN A 149 9.63 -8.30 2.45
N PHE A 150 9.64 -9.18 1.46
CA PHE A 150 8.64 -9.23 0.38
C PHE A 150 7.17 -9.24 0.83
N THR A 151 6.87 -9.69 2.06
CA THR A 151 5.48 -9.77 2.54
C THR A 151 4.87 -8.39 2.82
N ASN A 152 5.70 -7.36 2.97
CA ASN A 152 5.27 -5.98 3.22
C ASN A 152 5.22 -5.13 1.93
N ASN A 153 5.72 -5.66 0.82
CA ASN A 153 5.81 -4.97 -0.48
C ASN A 153 4.45 -4.74 -1.12
N SER A 154 3.41 -5.44 -0.68
CA SER A 154 2.06 -5.28 -1.23
C SER A 154 1.02 -5.04 -0.15
N ARG A 155 -0.03 -4.30 -0.52
CA ARG A 155 -1.17 -4.07 0.36
C ARG A 155 -2.45 -3.83 -0.42
N THR A 156 -3.52 -4.45 0.05
CA THR A 156 -4.88 -4.27 -0.46
C THR A 156 -5.63 -3.17 0.30
N VAL A 157 -6.57 -2.50 -0.37
CA VAL A 157 -7.47 -1.54 0.29
C VAL A 157 -8.37 -2.25 1.30
N GLU A 158 -8.93 -3.38 0.90
CA GLU A 158 -9.77 -4.21 1.76
C GLU A 158 -8.96 -5.36 2.35
N LYS A 159 -9.05 -5.54 3.67
CA LYS A 159 -8.36 -6.62 4.37
C LYS A 159 -8.94 -7.97 3.93
N GLN A 160 -8.09 -8.82 3.36
CA GLN A 160 -8.47 -10.17 2.96
C GLN A 160 -8.45 -11.10 4.17
N THR A 161 -9.61 -11.50 4.67
CA THR A 161 -9.73 -12.41 5.84
C THR A 161 -9.94 -13.87 5.46
N LEU A 162 -10.39 -14.15 4.23
CA LEU A 162 -10.73 -15.50 3.77
C LEU A 162 -9.56 -16.49 3.88
N GLY A 163 -8.35 -16.07 3.47
CA GLY A 163 -7.16 -16.91 3.56
C GLY A 163 -6.77 -17.25 5.01
N VAL A 164 -6.82 -16.25 5.90
CA VAL A 164 -6.55 -16.41 7.33
C VAL A 164 -7.57 -17.36 7.96
N ASN A 165 -8.86 -17.11 7.73
CA ASN A 165 -9.95 -17.95 8.25
C ASN A 165 -9.81 -19.40 7.79
N LYS A 166 -9.44 -19.64 6.53
CA LYS A 166 -9.21 -20.98 5.99
C LYS A 166 -8.04 -21.69 6.70
N LEU A 167 -6.94 -20.99 6.97
CA LEU A 167 -5.81 -21.56 7.69
C LEU A 167 -6.16 -21.83 9.16
N SER A 168 -6.86 -20.90 9.83
CA SER A 168 -7.34 -21.07 11.20
C SER A 168 -8.30 -22.26 11.33
N ALA A 169 -9.25 -22.41 10.39
CA ALA A 169 -10.14 -23.56 10.36
C ALA A 169 -9.38 -24.87 10.19
N ARG A 170 -8.36 -24.90 9.31
CA ARG A 170 -7.52 -26.09 9.11
C ARG A 170 -6.68 -26.40 10.35
N TRP A 171 -6.12 -25.39 11.01
CA TRP A 171 -5.40 -25.57 12.27
C TRP A 171 -6.32 -26.08 13.38
N MET A 172 -7.53 -25.53 13.53
CA MET A 172 -8.54 -26.05 14.47
C MET A 172 -8.89 -27.50 14.19
N PHE A 173 -9.05 -27.87 12.92
CA PHE A 173 -9.30 -29.26 12.54
C PHE A 173 -8.15 -30.18 12.97
N TRP A 174 -6.88 -29.77 12.77
CA TRP A 174 -5.72 -30.53 13.26
C TRP A 174 -5.69 -30.63 14.80
N MET A 175 -6.05 -29.57 15.51
CA MET A 175 -6.15 -29.57 16.98
C MET A 175 -7.27 -30.50 17.47
N GLN A 176 -8.43 -30.47 16.81
CA GLN A 176 -9.54 -31.37 17.10
C GLN A 176 -9.13 -32.82 16.87
N PHE A 177 -8.51 -33.13 15.74
CA PHE A 177 -8.00 -34.46 15.43
C PHE A 177 -6.99 -34.96 16.48
N LEU A 178 -6.07 -34.11 16.93
CA LEU A 178 -5.10 -34.45 17.97
C LEU A 178 -5.77 -34.73 19.32
N LEU A 179 -6.77 -33.93 19.70
CA LEU A 179 -7.53 -34.11 20.95
C LEU A 179 -8.46 -35.32 20.90
N GLU A 180 -8.96 -35.69 19.73
CA GLU A 180 -9.84 -36.85 19.52
C GLU A 180 -9.08 -38.18 19.49
N GLN A 181 -7.76 -38.18 19.38
CA GLN A 181 -6.96 -39.41 19.48
C GLN A 181 -6.62 -39.75 20.95
N PRO A 182 -7.26 -40.79 21.55
CA PRO A 182 -7.02 -41.16 22.94
C PRO A 182 -5.60 -41.70 23.20
N ASP A 183 -4.92 -42.21 22.17
CA ASP A 183 -3.58 -42.80 22.32
C ASP A 183 -2.47 -41.74 22.48
N VAL A 184 -2.63 -40.52 21.94
CA VAL A 184 -1.60 -39.46 22.04
C VAL A 184 -1.51 -38.90 23.46
N LEU A 185 -2.61 -38.96 24.22
CA LEU A 185 -2.66 -38.58 25.64
C LEU A 185 -2.11 -39.68 26.57
N ASN A 186 -1.99 -40.93 26.10
CA ASN A 186 -1.40 -42.05 26.84
C ASN A 186 0.11 -42.24 26.57
N VAL A 187 0.71 -41.47 25.65
CA VAL A 187 2.13 -41.57 25.25
C VAL A 187 3.05 -40.65 26.09
N VAL A 188 2.51 -39.77 26.95
CA VAL A 188 3.31 -39.16 28.02
C VAL A 188 3.49 -40.24 29.09
N PRO A 189 4.71 -40.80 29.30
CA PRO A 189 4.89 -41.76 30.37
C PRO A 189 4.58 -41.02 31.66
N THR A 190 3.64 -41.54 32.44
CA THR A 190 3.49 -41.20 33.84
C THR A 190 4.86 -41.34 34.50
N VAL A 191 5.52 -40.22 34.79
CA VAL A 191 6.72 -40.14 35.63
C VAL A 191 6.31 -40.43 37.08
N SER A 192 5.84 -41.65 37.34
CA SER A 192 5.39 -42.09 38.66
C SER A 192 5.81 -43.52 39.00
N GLU A 193 6.77 -44.10 38.27
CA GLU A 193 7.40 -45.40 38.63
C GLU A 193 8.92 -45.29 38.84
N ILE A 194 9.40 -44.16 39.36
CA ILE A 194 10.74 -44.07 39.96
C ILE A 194 10.60 -43.31 41.28
N PHE A 195 10.06 -43.96 42.30
CA PHE A 195 10.42 -43.87 43.73
C PHE A 195 9.61 -44.88 44.54
#